data_AF-A0A4U1IL15-F1
#
_entry.id   AF-A0A4U1IL15-F1
#
_cell.length_a   1.000
_cell.length_b   1.000
_cell.length_c   1.000
_cell.angle_alpha   90.00
_cell.angle_beta   90.00
_cell.angle_gamma   90.00
#
_symmetry.space_group_name_H-M   'P 1'
#
loop_
_entity.id
_entity.type
_entity.pdbx_description
1 polymer ?
#
loop_
_entity_poly.entity_id
_entity_poly.type
_entity_poly.pdbx_seq_one_letter_code
_entity_poly.pdbx_strand_id
1 'polypeptide(L)'
;MVGVHIDSEQKENRVEADAGLPSNHCVLIVEPAPLNVDDAAPVWRVSVDVVLRDPALGNEVLTATLPAVLIGPIIHKRQVTAIARYPAPVARWVWRFESDAGRARARVWLHPGESTRGECGISVVPAMLLRRGVQV
;
A
#
# COMPACT_ATOMS: atom_id res chain seq x y z
N MET A 1 10.07 -0.72 -13.47
CA MET A 1 9.14 -0.57 -12.33
C MET A 1 9.68 0.55 -11.45
N VAL A 2 8.95 1.66 -11.31
CA VAL A 2 9.40 2.84 -10.55
C VAL A 2 8.57 2.90 -9.26
N GLY A 3 9.23 2.81 -8.10
CA GLY A 3 8.59 2.99 -6.80
C GLY A 3 8.51 4.46 -6.42
N VAL A 4 7.38 4.90 -5.87
CA VAL A 4 7.18 6.27 -5.39
C VAL A 4 7.49 6.32 -3.91
N HIS A 5 8.26 7.32 -3.48
CA HIS A 5 8.49 7.55 -2.06
C HIS A 5 7.26 8.23 -1.46
N ILE A 6 6.84 7.73 -0.30
CA ILE A 6 5.70 8.23 0.43
C ILE A 6 6.12 8.61 1.86
N ASP A 7 5.54 9.67 2.42
CA ASP A 7 5.90 10.19 3.74
C ASP A 7 4.63 10.38 4.57
N SER A 8 4.68 10.02 5.86
CA SER A 8 3.57 10.21 6.81
C SER A 8 3.16 11.67 6.99
N GLU A 9 4.08 12.61 6.74
CA GLU A 9 3.80 14.04 6.85
C GLU A 9 3.16 14.62 5.57
N GLN A 10 3.16 13.86 4.47
CA GLN A 10 2.42 14.28 3.29
C GLN A 10 0.94 13.98 3.50
N LYS A 11 0.10 15.00 3.31
CA LYS A 11 -1.37 14.85 3.38
C LYS A 11 -1.87 13.74 2.45
N GLU A 12 -1.22 13.55 1.31
CA GLU A 12 -1.56 12.52 0.33
C GLU A 12 -0.31 12.03 -0.39
N ASN A 13 -0.21 10.71 -0.56
CA ASN A 13 0.86 10.08 -1.31
C ASN A 13 0.28 9.40 -2.55
N ARG A 14 0.59 9.93 -3.74
CA ARG A 14 -0.05 9.54 -4.99
C ARG A 14 0.84 8.62 -5.82
N VAL A 15 0.24 7.55 -6.35
CA VAL A 15 0.90 6.60 -7.24
C VAL A 15 0.04 6.42 -8.48
N GLU A 16 0.52 6.94 -9.60
CA GLU A 16 -0.16 6.87 -10.90
C GLU A 16 0.09 5.50 -11.53
N ALA A 17 -0.98 4.82 -11.94
CA ALA A 17 -0.88 3.58 -12.69
C ALA A 17 -0.50 3.89 -14.15
N ASP A 18 0.50 3.18 -14.68
CA ASP A 18 0.89 3.32 -16.08
C ASP A 18 -0.26 2.88 -16.99
N ALA A 19 -0.50 3.64 -18.06
CA ALA A 19 -1.68 3.49 -18.90
C ALA A 19 -1.74 2.16 -19.68
N GLY A 20 -0.62 1.44 -19.79
CA GLY A 20 -0.50 0.22 -20.58
C GLY A 20 -0.58 -1.10 -19.81
N LEU A 21 -0.63 -1.10 -18.46
CA LEU A 21 -0.67 -2.33 -17.68
C LEU A 21 -1.82 -2.30 -16.64
N PRO A 22 -2.69 -3.32 -16.58
CA PRO A 22 -3.66 -3.45 -15.51
C PRO A 22 -2.90 -3.74 -14.21
N SER A 23 -2.54 -2.68 -13.49
CA SER A 23 -1.94 -2.78 -12.15
C SER A 23 -3.03 -2.49 -11.14
N ASN A 24 -3.86 -3.50 -10.90
CA ASN A 24 -4.91 -3.42 -9.90
C ASN A 24 -4.43 -3.89 -8.50
N HIS A 25 -3.10 -4.03 -8.37
CA HIS A 25 -2.36 -4.25 -7.13
C HIS A 25 -1.40 -3.09 -6.84
N CYS A 26 -1.36 -2.66 -5.59
CA CYS A 26 -0.40 -1.67 -5.12
C CYS A 26 0.22 -2.12 -3.80
N VAL A 27 1.54 -2.23 -3.76
CA VAL A 27 2.32 -2.77 -2.63
C VAL A 27 2.92 -1.64 -1.84
N LEU A 28 2.74 -1.69 -0.52
CA LEU A 28 3.40 -0.81 0.43
C LEU A 28 4.62 -1.52 1.03
N ILE A 29 5.79 -0.93 0.79
CA ILE A 29 7.05 -1.29 1.43
C ILE A 29 7.39 -0.19 2.40
N VAL A 30 7.43 -0.48 3.69
CA VAL A 30 7.80 0.55 4.68
C VAL A 30 9.29 0.46 4.97
N GLU A 31 9.93 1.62 5.05
CA GLU A 31 11.34 1.78 5.40
C GLU A 31 11.43 2.59 6.70
N PRO A 32 11.20 1.97 7.86
CA PRO A 32 11.16 2.70 9.12
C PRO A 32 12.55 3.28 9.44
N ALA A 33 12.56 4.40 10.17
CA ALA A 33 13.77 4.87 10.81
C ALA A 33 14.32 3.79 11.77
N PRO A 34 15.63 3.78 12.06
CA PRO A 34 16.19 2.90 13.08
C PRO A 34 15.42 3.09 14.40
N LEU A 35 14.90 2.00 14.95
CA LEU A 35 14.24 2.02 16.26
C LEU A 35 15.31 2.08 17.34
N ASN A 36 15.16 2.96 18.33
CA ASN A 36 15.91 2.81 19.58
C ASN A 36 15.31 1.62 20.34
N VAL A 37 16.16 0.86 21.04
CA VAL A 37 15.77 -0.36 21.76
C VAL A 37 14.74 -0.07 22.86
N ASP A 38 14.74 1.16 23.39
CA ASP A 38 13.86 1.61 24.47
C ASP A 38 12.52 2.16 23.98
N ASP A 39 12.37 2.41 22.67
CA ASP A 39 11.14 2.93 22.09
C ASP A 39 10.16 1.79 21.76
N ALA A 40 8.87 2.02 22.04
CA ALA A 40 7.83 1.10 21.60
C ALA A 40 7.83 0.99 20.07
N ALA A 41 7.65 -0.23 19.56
CA ALA A 41 7.60 -0.42 18.12
C ALA A 41 6.36 0.28 17.53
N PRO A 42 6.54 1.18 16.53
CA PRO A 42 5.43 1.93 15.96
C PRO A 42 4.39 1.04 15.31
N VAL A 43 3.15 1.53 15.35
CA VAL A 43 2.04 1.01 14.56
C VAL A 43 1.61 2.09 13.58
N TRP A 44 1.33 1.69 12.35
CA TRP A 44 0.87 2.60 11.33
C TRP A 44 -0.55 2.26 10.89
N ARG A 45 -1.38 3.28 10.78
CA ARG A 45 -2.69 3.19 10.14
C ARG A 45 -2.53 3.55 8.67
N VAL A 46 -3.01 2.66 7.81
CA VAL A 46 -2.90 2.80 6.37
C VAL A 46 -4.29 2.75 5.75
N SER A 47 -4.57 3.69 4.87
CA SER A 47 -5.77 3.67 4.03
C SER A 47 -5.42 4.05 2.60
N VAL A 48 -6.27 3.62 1.67
CA VAL A 48 -6.02 3.79 0.24
C VAL A 48 -7.31 4.21 -0.44
N ASP A 49 -7.26 5.34 -1.14
CA ASP A 49 -8.28 5.68 -2.12
C ASP A 49 -7.80 5.24 -3.51
N VAL A 50 -8.75 4.74 -4.29
CA VAL A 50 -8.54 4.18 -5.62
C VAL A 50 -9.33 5.03 -6.60
N VAL A 51 -8.65 5.62 -7.58
CA VAL A 51 -9.30 6.29 -8.70
C VAL A 51 -9.42 5.28 -9.83
N LEU A 52 -10.64 4.98 -10.24
CA LEU A 52 -10.91 3.98 -11.25
C LEU A 52 -10.68 4.55 -12.65
N ARG A 53 -10.24 3.67 -13.56
CA ARG A 53 -10.24 3.92 -14.98
C ARG A 53 -11.48 3.24 -15.57
N ASP A 54 -12.50 4.02 -15.90
CA ASP A 54 -13.66 3.52 -16.61
C ASP A 54 -13.82 4.24 -17.97
N PRO A 55 -13.48 3.58 -19.09
CA PRO A 55 -13.65 4.16 -20.42
C PRO A 55 -15.12 4.19 -20.88
N ALA A 56 -16.04 3.49 -20.20
CA ALA A 56 -17.47 3.44 -20.52
C ALA A 56 -18.31 4.48 -19.75
N LEU A 57 -17.87 4.89 -18.57
CA LEU A 57 -18.53 5.91 -17.72
C LEU A 57 -18.17 7.37 -18.07
N GLY A 58 -17.32 7.60 -19.07
CA GLY A 58 -16.92 8.94 -19.52
C GLY A 58 -15.82 9.57 -18.67
N ASN A 59 -15.74 10.91 -18.63
CA ASN A 59 -14.70 11.66 -17.91
C ASN A 59 -14.95 11.80 -16.39
N GLU A 60 -15.99 11.14 -15.85
CA GLU A 60 -16.27 11.21 -14.41
C GLU A 60 -15.25 10.38 -13.62
N VAL A 61 -14.63 11.05 -12.63
CA VAL A 61 -13.64 10.45 -11.75
C VAL A 61 -14.36 9.62 -10.69
N LEU A 62 -14.38 8.31 -10.87
CA LEU A 62 -14.88 7.38 -9.86
C LEU A 62 -13.80 7.09 -8.83
N THR A 63 -14.14 7.29 -7.55
CA THR A 63 -13.23 7.06 -6.43
C THR A 63 -13.84 6.00 -5.50
N ALA A 64 -13.01 5.06 -5.04
CA ALA A 64 -13.38 4.08 -4.04
C ALA A 64 -12.37 4.10 -2.89
N THR A 65 -12.85 4.05 -1.64
CA THR A 65 -11.98 3.97 -0.45
C THR A 65 -11.92 2.54 0.04
N LEU A 66 -10.71 2.01 0.18
CA LEU A 66 -10.48 0.71 0.79
C LEU A 66 -10.53 0.80 2.33
N PRO A 67 -10.97 -0.26 3.03
CA PRO A 67 -10.92 -0.30 4.48
C PRO A 67 -9.51 -0.04 5.02
N ALA A 68 -9.40 0.83 6.03
CA ALA A 68 -8.13 1.12 6.68
C ALA A 68 -7.65 -0.09 7.48
N VAL A 69 -6.34 -0.30 7.52
CA VAL A 69 -5.68 -1.37 8.28
C VAL A 69 -4.58 -0.82 9.18
N LEU A 70 -4.27 -1.57 10.24
CA LEU A 70 -3.10 -1.33 11.08
C LEU A 70 -1.97 -2.25 10.64
N ILE A 71 -0.76 -1.71 10.52
CA ILE A 71 0.46 -2.46 10.22
C ILE A 71 1.49 -2.24 11.34
N GLY A 72 2.23 -3.28 11.69
CA GLY A 72 3.30 -3.24 12.69
C GLY A 72 3.41 -4.54 13.49
N PRO A 73 4.49 -4.74 14.27
CA PRO A 73 5.75 -3.99 14.22
C PRO A 73 6.57 -4.35 12.98
N ILE A 74 7.30 -3.39 12.42
CA ILE A 74 8.22 -3.66 11.31
C ILE A 74 9.58 -4.06 11.89
N ILE A 75 10.04 -5.24 11.52
CA ILE A 75 11.24 -5.85 12.12
C ILE A 75 12.48 -5.59 11.24
N HIS A 76 12.28 -5.24 9.96
CA HIS A 76 13.36 -5.08 8.99
C HIS A 76 13.35 -3.71 8.33
N LYS A 77 14.56 -3.25 7.96
CA LYS A 77 14.80 -1.97 7.27
C LYS A 77 13.98 -1.78 5.98
N ARG A 78 13.61 -2.88 5.33
CA ARG A 78 12.73 -2.92 4.16
C ARG A 78 11.80 -4.12 4.27
N GLN A 79 10.51 -3.87 4.41
CA GLN A 79 9.52 -4.94 4.53
C GLN A 79 8.28 -4.59 3.72
N VAL A 80 7.78 -5.54 2.94
CA VAL A 80 6.41 -5.47 2.39
C VAL A 80 5.46 -5.60 3.58
N THR A 81 4.68 -4.55 3.86
CA THR A 81 3.79 -4.51 5.02
C THR A 81 2.33 -4.63 4.64
N ALA A 82 1.96 -4.17 3.45
CA ALA A 82 0.60 -4.23 2.97
C ALA A 82 0.52 -4.34 1.44
N ILE A 83 -0.56 -4.95 0.96
CA ILE A 83 -0.92 -5.04 -0.45
C ILE A 83 -2.36 -4.57 -0.60
N ALA A 84 -2.58 -3.47 -1.32
CA ALA A 84 -3.89 -3.00 -1.72
C ALA A 84 -4.30 -3.62 -3.06
N ARG A 85 -5.56 -4.04 -3.16
CA ARG A 85 -6.13 -4.73 -4.31
C ARG A 85 -7.51 -4.19 -4.63
N TYR A 86 -7.81 -4.02 -5.92
CA TYR A 86 -9.12 -3.57 -6.39
C TYR A 86 -9.53 -4.36 -7.65
N PRO A 87 -10.79 -4.83 -7.78
CA PRO A 87 -11.19 -5.74 -8.85
C PRO A 87 -11.52 -5.06 -10.19
N ALA A 88 -11.01 -3.84 -10.42
CA ALA A 88 -11.25 -3.07 -11.64
C ALA A 88 -9.96 -2.32 -12.06
N PRO A 89 -9.87 -1.83 -13.31
CA PRO A 89 -8.75 -1.01 -13.74
C PRO A 89 -8.60 0.25 -12.88
N VAL A 90 -7.40 0.46 -12.35
CA VAL A 90 -7.09 1.61 -11.49
C VAL A 90 -6.24 2.60 -12.27
N ALA A 91 -6.62 3.87 -12.25
CA ALA A 91 -5.83 4.98 -12.78
C ALA A 91 -4.82 5.50 -11.75
N ARG A 92 -5.22 5.58 -10.48
CA ARG A 92 -4.38 6.14 -9.41
C ARG A 92 -4.68 5.50 -8.06
N TRP A 93 -3.64 5.30 -7.29
CA TRP A 93 -3.69 4.92 -5.88
C TRP A 93 -3.27 6.12 -5.02
N VAL A 94 -4.07 6.46 -4.01
CA VAL A 94 -3.77 7.53 -3.07
C VAL A 94 -3.65 6.92 -1.68
N TRP A 95 -2.41 6.80 -1.21
CA TRP A 95 -2.09 6.23 0.09
C TRP A 95 -2.09 7.32 1.16
N ARG A 96 -2.75 7.01 2.28
CA ARG A 96 -2.61 7.76 3.54
C ARG A 96 -1.95 6.87 4.56
N PHE A 97 -0.98 7.44 5.25
CA PHE A 97 -0.09 6.72 6.14
C PHE A 97 0.09 7.54 7.42
N GLU A 98 -0.47 7.05 8.51
CA GLU A 98 -0.48 7.72 9.81
C GLU A 98 0.31 6.86 10.81
N SER A 99 1.25 7.44 11.55
CA SER A 99 2.01 6.75 12.59
C SER A 99 1.64 7.27 13.97
N ASP A 100 1.63 6.39 14.95
CA ASP A 100 1.52 6.76 16.37
C ASP A 100 2.85 7.25 16.99
N ALA A 101 4.01 6.95 16.39
CA ALA A 101 5.34 7.26 16.93
C ALA A 101 6.14 8.33 16.15
N GLY A 102 5.45 9.29 15.53
CA GLY A 102 6.11 10.41 14.82
C GLY A 102 6.40 10.13 13.34
N ARG A 103 7.41 10.82 12.77
CA ARG A 103 7.66 10.84 11.32
C ARG A 103 8.10 9.47 10.80
N ALA A 104 7.39 8.94 9.81
CA ALA A 104 7.72 7.66 9.19
C ALA A 104 7.66 7.76 7.65
N ARG A 105 8.64 7.12 7.00
CA ARG A 105 8.77 7.09 5.54
C ARG A 105 8.48 5.68 5.04
N ALA A 106 7.83 5.61 3.88
CA ALA A 106 7.59 4.36 3.20
C ALA A 106 7.77 4.54 1.69
N ARG A 107 7.72 3.44 0.96
CA ARG A 107 7.80 3.37 -0.48
C ARG A 107 6.65 2.55 -0.99
N VAL A 108 5.89 3.10 -1.92
CA VAL A 108 4.82 2.39 -2.57
C VAL A 108 5.27 1.98 -3.96
N TRP A 109 4.94 0.75 -4.32
CA TRP A 109 5.27 0.13 -5.59
C TRP A 109 4.00 -0.37 -6.25
N LEU A 110 3.84 -0.08 -7.53
CA LEU A 110 2.83 -0.76 -8.33
C LEU A 110 3.31 -2.15 -8.66
N HIS A 111 2.49 -3.15 -8.37
CA HIS A 111 2.77 -4.52 -8.74
C HIS A 111 1.88 -4.90 -9.92
N PRO A 112 2.43 -5.45 -11.01
CA PRO A 112 1.60 -5.97 -12.10
C PRO A 112 0.80 -7.17 -11.60
N GLY A 113 -0.49 -7.23 -11.90
CA GLY A 113 -1.34 -8.35 -11.50
C GLY A 113 -2.82 -8.02 -11.64
N GLU A 114 -3.65 -9.06 -11.67
CA GLU A 114 -5.11 -8.96 -11.72
C GLU A 114 -5.73 -9.50 -10.43
N SER A 115 -6.41 -8.65 -9.67
CA SER A 115 -7.24 -8.99 -8.52
C SER A 115 -8.67 -9.29 -8.96
N THR A 116 -9.25 -10.31 -8.35
CA THR A 116 -10.67 -10.64 -8.49
C THR A 116 -11.50 -9.98 -7.38
N ARG A 117 -12.85 -10.01 -7.49
CA ARG A 117 -13.74 -9.41 -6.49
C ARG A 117 -13.53 -9.94 -5.06
N GLY A 118 -13.10 -11.19 -4.93
CA GLY A 118 -12.84 -11.81 -3.62
C GLY A 118 -11.59 -11.28 -2.90
N GLU A 119 -10.75 -10.50 -3.59
CA GLU A 119 -9.45 -10.05 -3.07
C GLU A 119 -9.43 -8.54 -2.80
N CYS A 120 -10.57 -7.85 -2.92
CA CYS A 120 -10.70 -6.42 -2.72
C CYS A 120 -10.36 -6.00 -1.28
N GLY A 121 -9.47 -5.02 -1.11
CA GLY A 121 -9.09 -4.49 0.19
C GLY A 121 -7.58 -4.38 0.37
N ILE A 122 -7.16 -4.18 1.63
CA ILE A 122 -5.75 -4.12 2.02
C ILE A 122 -5.42 -5.38 2.81
N SER A 123 -4.50 -6.20 2.30
CA SER A 123 -3.94 -7.34 3.02
C SER A 123 -2.66 -6.93 3.73
N VAL A 124 -2.62 -7.08 5.06
CA VAL A 124 -1.39 -6.90 5.85
C VAL A 124 -0.51 -8.13 5.67
N VAL A 125 0.80 -7.92 5.50
CA VAL A 125 1.79 -8.99 5.39
C VAL A 125 2.52 -9.13 6.74
N PRO A 126 2.23 -10.18 7.51
CA PRO A 126 2.90 -10.47 8.79
C PRO A 126 4.42 -10.52 8.64
N ALA A 127 5.14 -9.92 9.58
CA ALA A 127 6.61 -9.96 9.61
C ALA A 127 7.16 -11.40 9.74
N MET A 128 6.40 -12.34 10.31
CA MET A 128 6.82 -13.75 10.45
C MET A 128 6.75 -14.57 9.15
N LEU A 129 6.09 -14.08 8.08
CA LEU A 129 5.87 -14.88 6.88
C LEU A 129 7.09 -15.01 5.95
N LEU A 130 8.19 -14.30 6.21
CA LEU A 130 9.45 -14.50 5.48
C LEU A 130 10.28 -15.71 6.00
N ARG A 131 9.81 -16.44 7.02
CA ARG A 131 10.46 -17.68 7.50
C ARG A 131 9.89 -18.98 6.92
N ARG A 132 8.84 -18.93 6.10
CA ARG A 132 8.34 -20.13 5.42
C ARG A 132 8.26 -19.86 3.93
N GLY A 133 9.37 -20.13 3.25
CA GLY A 133 9.31 -20.58 1.88
C GLY A 133 8.32 -21.75 1.79
N VAL A 134 7.53 -21.71 0.74
CA VAL A 134 6.96 -22.85 0.02
C VAL A 134 7.29 -24.21 0.65
N GLN A 135 6.27 -24.88 1.16
CA GLN A 135 6.09 -26.29 0.84
C GLN A 135 4.60 -26.62 0.90
N VAL A 136 4.15 -27.18 -0.23
CA VAL A 136 2.84 -27.79 -0.46
C VAL A 136 2.62 -28.94 0.50
#